data_AF-A0AA97HZA6-F1
#
_entry.id   AF-A0AA97HZA6-F1
#
_cell.length_a   1.000
_cell.length_b   1.000
_cell.length_c   1.000
_cell.angle_alpha   90.00
_cell.angle_beta   90.00
_cell.angle_gamma   90.00
#
_symmetry.space_group_name_H-M   'P 1'
#
loop_
_entity.id
_entity.type
_entity.pdbx_description
1 polymer ?
#
loop_
_entity_poly.entity_id
_entity_poly.type
_entity_poly.pdbx_seq_one_letter_code
_entity_poly.pdbx_strand_id
1 'polypeptide(L)' 'MPPAPNNQLPVIAMADFKQAYKIVDNRGMRILRDPYTNKPYVRFFVTKRVGGEVVNTSAIKLLKVASKY' A
#
# COMPACT_ATOMS: atom_id res chain seq x y z
N MET A 1 2.56 5.88 6.98
CA MET A 1 3.88 5.86 7.66
C MET A 1 3.63 5.47 9.11
N PRO A 2 4.34 4.47 9.67
CA PRO A 2 4.16 4.12 11.07
C PRO A 2 4.63 5.29 11.96
N PRO A 3 3.88 5.65 13.01
CA PRO A 3 4.43 6.44 14.11
C PRO A 3 5.43 5.55 14.86
N ALA A 4 6.64 6.03 15.08
CA ALA A 4 7.72 5.22 15.64
C ALA A 4 7.36 4.68 17.03
N PRO A 5 7.29 3.35 17.23
CA PRO A 5 7.39 2.78 18.57
C PRO A 5 8.87 2.79 18.98
N ASN A 6 9.15 3.40 20.14
CA ASN A 6 10.41 3.40 20.88
C ASN A 6 11.71 3.16 20.06
N ASN A 7 12.42 4.26 19.81
CA ASN A 7 13.81 4.33 19.34
C ASN A 7 14.09 3.97 17.86
N GLN A 8 13.07 3.94 17.00
CA GLN A 8 13.26 3.95 15.55
C GLN A 8 13.06 5.36 15.02
N LEU A 9 14.19 6.02 14.72
CA LEU A 9 14.25 7.37 14.17
C LEU A 9 13.27 7.51 12.98
N PRO A 10 12.40 8.55 12.95
CA PRO A 10 11.46 8.72 11.85
C PRO A 10 12.25 8.82 10.54
N VAL A 11 11.92 7.96 9.59
CA VAL A 11 12.54 7.98 8.26
C VAL A 11 11.65 8.83 7.37
N ILE A 12 12.12 10.03 7.04
CA ILE A 12 11.45 10.89 6.08
C ILE A 12 11.85 10.42 4.69
N ALA A 13 10.88 9.89 3.93
CA ALA A 13 11.08 9.53 2.54
C ALA A 13 10.85 10.77 1.67
N MET A 14 11.92 11.30 1.06
CA MET A 14 11.84 12.33 0.03
C MET A 14 12.07 11.66 -1.32
N ALA A 15 11.05 11.64 -2.16
CA ALA A 15 11.09 10.99 -3.46
C ALA A 15 10.15 11.63 -4.47
N ASP A 16 10.48 11.53 -5.75
CA ASP A 16 9.48 11.64 -6.81
C ASP A 16 8.76 10.28 -6.92
N PHE A 17 7.65 10.16 -6.18
CA PHE A 17 6.88 8.91 -6.10
C PHE A 17 6.27 8.47 -7.43
N LYS A 18 6.12 9.37 -8.41
CA LYS A 18 5.56 9.04 -9.73
C LYS A 18 6.55 8.24 -10.56
N GLN A 19 7.85 8.51 -10.41
CA GLN A 19 8.94 7.78 -11.08
C GLN A 19 9.50 6.65 -10.22
N ALA A 20 9.42 6.80 -8.90
CA ALA A 20 9.99 5.84 -7.97
C ALA A 20 9.15 4.57 -7.81
N TYR A 21 7.82 4.67 -7.81
CA TYR A 21 6.94 3.56 -7.46
C TYR A 21 5.80 3.41 -8.45
N LYS A 22 5.64 2.21 -9.01
CA LYS A 22 4.58 1.92 -9.97
C LYS A 22 3.55 1.02 -9.34
N ILE A 23 2.34 1.53 -9.18
CA ILE A 23 1.17 0.75 -8.79
C ILE A 23 0.51 0.24 -10.08
N VAL A 24 0.29 -1.07 -10.15
CA VAL A 24 -0.31 -1.74 -11.30
C VAL A 24 -1.58 -2.47 -10.86
N ASP A 25 -2.69 -2.18 -11.53
CA ASP A 25 -3.93 -2.93 -11.37
C ASP A 25 -3.90 -4.16 -12.30
N ASN A 26 -3.88 -5.38 -11.73
CA ASN A 26 -3.78 -6.64 -12.49
C ASN A 26 -5.17 -7.15 -12.93
N ARG A 27 -6.11 -7.16 -11.98
CA ARG A 27 -7.52 -7.42 -12.27
C ARG A 27 -8.32 -6.35 -11.56
N GLY A 28 -9.10 -5.60 -12.34
CA GLY A 28 -10.01 -4.58 -11.85
C GLY A 28 -10.97 -5.12 -10.78
N MET A 29 -11.76 -4.23 -10.21
CA MET A 29 -12.66 -4.59 -9.12
C MET A 29 -13.79 -5.50 -9.64
N ARG A 30 -13.95 -6.68 -9.06
CA ARG A 30 -15.03 -7.64 -9.38
C ARG A 30 -15.96 -7.77 -8.19
N ILE A 31 -17.26 -7.72 -8.47
CA ILE A 31 -18.31 -7.86 -7.47
C ILE A 31 -19.03 -9.17 -7.75
N LEU A 32 -18.97 -10.10 -6.79
CA LEU A 32 -19.78 -11.32 -6.80
C LEU A 32 -20.90 -11.16 -5.77
N ARG A 33 -22.13 -11.37 -6.22
CA ARG A 33 -23.32 -11.43 -5.36
C ARG A 33 -23.64 -12.88 -5.15
N ASP A 34 -23.59 -13.36 -3.91
CA ASP A 34 -23.96 -14.72 -3.55
C ASP A 34 -25.25 -14.71 -2.71
N PRO A 35 -26.40 -15.05 -3.32
CA PRO A 35 -27.68 -15.13 -2.62
C PRO A 35 -28.00 -16.53 -2.06
N TYR A 36 -27.13 -17.53 -2.23
CA TYR A 36 -27.47 -18.93 -1.95
C TYR A 36 -26.78 -19.51 -0.72
N THR A 37 -25.56 -19.06 -0.41
CA THR A 37 -24.73 -19.63 0.64
C THR A 37 -25.19 -19.26 2.06
N ASN A 38 -25.84 -18.11 2.26
CA ASN A 38 -26.36 -17.69 3.56
C ASN A 38 -27.76 -17.08 3.42
N LYS A 39 -28.83 -17.88 3.55
CA LYS A 39 -30.21 -17.33 3.65
C LYS A 39 -30.37 -16.68 5.03
N PRO A 40 -30.96 -15.47 5.21
CA PRO A 40 -31.75 -14.63 4.29
C PRO A 40 -31.00 -13.43 3.67
N TYR A 41 -29.67 -13.38 3.71
CA TYR A 41 -28.88 -12.20 3.32
C TYR A 41 -28.04 -12.44 2.06
N VAL A 42 -27.97 -11.44 1.17
CA VAL A 42 -27.07 -11.48 0.02
C VAL A 42 -25.67 -11.06 0.45
N ARG A 43 -24.69 -11.93 0.24
CA ARG A 43 -23.28 -11.60 0.53
C ARG A 43 -22.62 -11.00 -0.71
N PHE A 44 -21.96 -9.86 -0.53
CA PHE A 44 -21.19 -9.19 -1.58
C PHE A 44 -19.70 -9.45 -1.36
N PHE A 45 -19.08 -10.20 -2.26
CA PHE A 45 -17.64 -10.36 -2.31
C PHE A 45 -17.07 -9.41 -3.34
N VAL A 46 -16.32 -8.43 -2.89
CA VAL A 46 -15.58 -7.52 -3.76
C VAL A 46 -14.11 -7.93 -3.74
N THR A 47 -13.58 -8.32 -4.90
CA THR A 47 -12.17 -8.66 -5.04
C THR A 47 -11.50 -7.66 -5.99
N LYS A 48 -10.37 -7.11 -5.56
CA LYS A 48 -9.49 -6.30 -6.40
C LYS A 48 -8.06 -6.82 -6.22
N ARG A 49 -7.34 -7.02 -7.32
CA ARG A 49 -5.92 -7.43 -7.26
C ARG A 49 -5.04 -6.31 -7.79
N VAL A 50 -4.36 -5.65 -6.86
CA VAL A 50 -3.40 -4.59 -7.12
C VAL A 50 -2.00 -5.11 -6.76
N GLY A 51 -1.01 -4.75 -7.56
CA GLY A 51 0.41 -4.96 -7.26
C GLY A 51 1.15 -3.63 -7.31
N GLY A 52 2.35 -3.59 -6.75
CA GLY A 52 3.20 -2.41 -6.86
C GLY A 52 4.64 -2.75 -6.54
N GLU A 53 5.56 -2.07 -7.24
CA GLU A 53 6.99 -2.24 -7.06
C GLU A 53 7.73 -0.91 -7.24
N VAL A 54 8.91 -0.81 -6.61
CA VAL A 54 9.84 0.30 -6.81
C VAL A 54 10.50 0.13 -8.18
N VAL A 55 10.25 1.07 -9.09
CA VAL A 55 10.81 1.04 -10.46
C VAL A 55 12.13 1.79 -10.52
N ASN A 56 12.29 2.84 -9.70
CA ASN A 56 13.52 3.62 -9.65
C ASN A 56 13.94 3.91 -8.21
N THR A 57 14.92 3.15 -7.74
CA THR A 57 15.47 3.27 -6.39
C THR A 57 16.25 4.58 -6.19
N SER A 58 16.83 5.14 -7.25
CA SER A 58 17.57 6.42 -7.18
C SER A 58 16.65 7.63 -6.98
N ALA A 59 15.36 7.48 -7.30
CA ALA A 59 14.35 8.51 -7.09
C ALA A 59 13.84 8.57 -5.63
N ILE A 60 14.23 7.62 -4.77
CA ILE A 60 13.86 7.59 -3.34
C ILE A 60 15.10 7.86 -2.48
N LYS A 61 15.05 8.93 -1.68
CA LYS A 61 16.01 9.14 -0.59
C LYS A 61 15.32 9.02 0.75
N LEU A 62 15.88 8.16 1.61
CA LEU A 62 15.40 7.93 2.97
C LEU A 62 16.31 8.69 3.93
N LEU A 63 15.77 9.73 4.56
CA LEU A 63 16.47 10.50 5.58
C LEU A 63 16.11 9.92 6.96
N LYS A 64 17.10 9.34 7.64
CA LYS A 64 16.95 8.92 9.04
C LYS A 64 17.13 10.16 9.91
N VAL A 65 16.09 10.57 10.64
CA VAL A 65 16.19 11.69 11.58
C VAL A 65 16.97 11.23 12.81
N ALA A 66 18.29 11.36 12.81
CA ALA A 66 19.11 11.04 13.98
C ALA A 66 19.07 12.18 15.00
N SER A 67 18.46 11.94 16.17
CA SER A 67 18.70 12.78 17.34
C SER A 67 20.07 12.41 17.91
N LYS A 68 20.99 13.38 17.92
CA LYS A 68 22.31 13.22 18.53
C LYS A 68 22.38 14.04 19.82
N TYR A 69 21.73 13.53 20.86
CA TYR A 69 21.98 13.84 22.28
C TYR A 69 21.57 12.62 23.10
#